data_AF-A0A5K1FVE2-F1
#
_entry.id   AF-A0A5K1FVE2-F1
#
_cell.length_a   1.000
_cell.length_b   1.000
_cell.length_c   1.000
_cell.angle_alpha   90.00
_cell.angle_beta   90.00
_cell.angle_gamma   90.00
#
_symmetry.space_group_name_H-M   'P 1'
#
loop_
_entity.id
_entity.type
_entity.pdbx_description
1 polymer ?
#
loop_
_entity_poly.entity_id
_entity_poly.type
_entity_poly.pdbx_seq_one_letter_code
_entity_poly.pdbx_strand_id
1 'polypeptide(L)' 'IFVATWNVGGKSPHNGLNLEDFLQVEGSSDIYVLG' A
#
# COMPACT_ATOMS: atom_id res chain seq x y z
N ILE A 1 10.65 -0.09 8.64
CA ILE A 1 9.40 -0.91 8.66
C ILE A 1 8.24 0.05 8.43
N PHE A 2 7.42 -0.21 7.42
CA PHE A 2 6.24 0.56 7.05
C PHE A 2 4.97 -0.24 7.37
N VAL A 3 3.96 0.45 7.90
CA VAL A 3 2.65 -0.16 8.22
C VAL A 3 1.54 0.74 7.70
N ALA A 4 0.64 0.17 6.91
CA ALA A 4 -0.55 0.86 6.43
C ALA A 4 -1.77 -0.06 6.53
N THR A 5 -2.95 0.56 6.66
CA THR A 5 -4.21 -0.14 6.53
C THR A 5 -5.12 0.55 5.51
N TRP A 6 -5.85 -0.23 4.73
CA TRP A 6 -6.79 0.27 3.75
C TRP A 6 -8.09 -0.53 3.75
N ASN A 7 -9.18 0.15 4.12
CA ASN A 7 -10.52 -0.37 3.92
C ASN A 7 -10.93 -0.27 2.44
N VAL A 8 -10.94 -1.41 1.75
CA VAL A 8 -11.34 -1.51 0.34
C VAL A 8 -12.85 -1.50 0.09
N GLY A 9 -13.67 -1.48 1.15
CA GLY A 9 -15.13 -1.33 1.05
C GLY A 9 -15.83 -2.45 0.28
N GLY A 10 -15.27 -3.67 0.31
CA GLY A 10 -15.79 -4.83 -0.44
C GLY A 10 -15.57 -4.76 -1.96
N LYS A 11 -14.76 -3.83 -2.44
CA LYS A 11 -14.41 -3.68 -3.85
C LYS A 11 -12.96 -4.06 -4.06
N SER A 12 -12.66 -4.74 -5.15
CA SER A 12 -11.28 -4.97 -5.56
C SER A 12 -10.59 -3.63 -5.86
N PRO A 13 -9.31 -3.46 -5.51
CA PRO A 13 -8.51 -2.35 -6.01
C PRO A 13 -8.55 -2.27 -7.54
N HIS A 14 -8.42 -1.07 -8.09
CA HIS A 14 -8.37 -0.90 -9.54
C HIS A 14 -7.06 -1.47 -10.10
N ASN A 15 -7.10 -2.02 -11.32
CA ASN A 15 -5.93 -2.65 -11.97
C ASN A 15 -4.73 -1.70 -12.15
N GLY A 16 -4.96 -0.39 -12.11
CA GLY A 16 -3.91 0.64 -12.19
C GLY A 16 -3.43 1.18 -10.84
N LEU A 17 -3.60 0.44 -9.73
CA LEU A 17 -3.12 0.89 -8.42
C LEU A 17 -1.59 1.00 -8.45
N ASN A 18 -1.09 2.22 -8.32
CA ASN A 18 0.34 2.45 -8.20
C ASN A 18 0.79 2.13 -6.77
N LEU A 19 1.55 1.05 -6.61
CA LEU A 19 2.08 0.65 -5.31
C LEU A 19 3.23 1.55 -4.85
N GLU A 20 3.97 2.20 -5.74
CA GLU A 20 5.06 3.11 -5.36
C GLU A 20 4.49 4.33 -4.62
N ASP A 21 3.43 4.91 -5.18
CA ASP A 21 2.70 6.02 -4.57
C ASP A 21 2.00 5.59 -3.28
N PHE A 22 1.36 4.42 -3.30
CA PHE A 22 0.60 3.91 -2.16
C PHE A 22 1.49 3.56 -0.96
N LEU A 23 2.66 2.97 -1.21
CA LEU A 23 3.60 2.51 -0.18
C LEU A 23 4.61 3.59 0.23
N GLN A 24 4.56 4.78 -0.37
CA GLN A 24 5.47 5.90 -0.07
C GLN A 24 6.94 5.45 -0.12
N VAL A 25 7.32 4.81 -1.22
CA VAL A 25 8.60 4.09 -1.37
C VAL A 25 9.83 5.04 -1.33
N GLU A 26 9.64 6.35 -1.39
CA GLU A 26 10.71 7.35 -1.20
C GLU A 26 11.47 7.19 0.13
N GLY A 27 10.89 6.52 1.13
CA GLY A 27 11.55 6.14 2.39
C GLY A 27 12.02 4.68 2.49
N SER A 28 12.05 3.94 1.37
CA SER A 28 12.37 2.51 1.18
C SER A 28 12.53 1.71 2.48
N SER A 29 11.42 1.31 3.09
CA SER A 29 11.44 0.45 4.27
C SER A 29 11.90 -0.96 3.93
N ASP A 30 12.60 -1.62 4.87
CA ASP A 30 13.03 -3.02 4.70
C ASP A 30 11.85 -4.02 4.73
N ILE A 31 10.76 -3.67 5.41
CA ILE A 31 9.57 -4.51 5.61
C ILE A 31 8.31 -3.65 5.48
N TYR A 32 7.32 -4.15 4.73
CA TYR A 32 5.99 -3.56 4.57
C TYR A 32 4.93 -4.50 5.13
N VAL A 33 4.06 -3.99 5.99
CA VAL A 33 2.89 -4.71 6.53
C VAL A 33 1.63 -3.96 6.11
N LEU A 34 0.73 -4.64 5.42
CA LEU A 34 -0.48 -4.05 4.83
C LEU A 34 -1.71 -4.83 5.31
N GLY A 35 -2.72 -4.11 5.79
CA GLY A 35 -3.96 -4.67 6.36
C GLY A 35 -5.23 -4.08 5.79
#